data_AF-A0A425CBB3-F1
#
_entry.id   AF-A0A425CBB3-F1
#
_cell.length_a   1.000
_cell.length_b   1.000
_cell.length_c   1.000
_cell.angle_alpha   90.00
_cell.angle_beta   90.00
_cell.angle_gamma   90.00
#
_symmetry.space_group_name_H-M   'P 1'
#
loop_
_entity.id
_entity.type
_entity.pdbx_description
1 polymer ?
#
loop_
_entity_poly.entity_id
_entity_poly.type
_entity_poly.pdbx_seq_one_letter_code
_entity_poly.pdbx_strand_id
1 'polypeptide(L)'
;MEAAIGVMIKTMSSHYKDDVLVKVLVAGLESNSIIADHLLEFQLLKWENDGKTAEQVSTLLKLNEASPDKFMNRLEMVWVEYVYVLIRSNPDLSNVLMTDATMARIAKILDSAPADDMTLLGVRVQELRDEQYTQWIQRDITLENAKVMLLKEGVDEKLIKTIRSGYANFLRETRYEDPLPRLRRV
;
A
#
# COMPACT_ATOMS: atom_id res chain seq x y z
N MET A 1 -2.15 -24.56 6.80
CA MET A 1 -1.62 -23.40 7.55
C MET A 1 -2.58 -22.23 7.47
N GLU A 2 -3.04 -21.85 6.27
CA GLU A 2 -4.05 -20.80 6.03
C GLU A 2 -5.32 -20.92 6.87
N ALA A 3 -5.90 -22.12 7.00
CA ALA A 3 -7.10 -22.32 7.84
C ALA A 3 -6.87 -22.00 9.33
N ALA A 4 -5.65 -22.23 9.85
CA ALA A 4 -5.33 -21.90 11.24
C ALA A 4 -5.16 -20.38 11.43
N ILE A 5 -4.52 -19.70 10.47
CA ILE A 5 -4.34 -18.23 10.48
C ILE A 5 -5.71 -17.54 10.37
N GLY A 6 -6.59 -18.02 9.49
CA GLY A 6 -7.97 -17.53 9.38
C GLY A 6 -8.78 -17.67 10.68
N VAL A 7 -8.59 -18.77 11.43
CA VAL A 7 -9.22 -18.93 12.75
C VAL A 7 -8.61 -17.99 13.79
N MET A 8 -7.29 -17.79 13.78
CA MET A 8 -6.61 -16.86 14.68
C MET A 8 -7.10 -15.43 14.48
N ILE A 9 -7.13 -14.93 13.24
CA ILE A 9 -7.59 -13.55 12.98
C ILE A 9 -9.05 -13.36 13.37
N LYS A 10 -9.90 -14.36 13.11
CA LYS A 10 -11.32 -14.32 13.49
C LYS A 10 -11.49 -14.25 15.00
N THR A 11 -10.71 -15.03 15.74
CA THR A 11 -10.71 -15.03 17.21
C THR A 11 -10.17 -13.71 17.76
N MET A 12 -9.10 -13.16 17.20
CA MET A 12 -8.58 -11.86 17.62
C MET A 12 -9.59 -10.74 17.32
N SER A 13 -10.23 -10.77 16.15
CA SER A 13 -11.27 -9.80 15.74
C SER A 13 -12.52 -9.85 16.62
N SER A 14 -12.82 -10.99 17.28
CA SER A 14 -13.93 -11.06 18.23
C SER A 14 -13.63 -10.42 19.59
N HIS A 15 -12.36 -10.14 19.89
CA HIS A 15 -11.93 -9.58 21.17
C HIS A 15 -11.30 -8.19 21.06
N TYR A 16 -10.75 -7.84 19.90
CA TYR A 16 -10.09 -6.57 19.64
C TYR A 16 -10.79 -5.84 18.52
N LYS A 17 -10.96 -4.52 18.70
CA LYS A 17 -11.35 -3.64 17.60
C LYS A 17 -10.25 -3.63 16.54
N ASP A 18 -10.65 -3.51 15.28
CA ASP A 18 -9.73 -3.53 14.14
C ASP A 18 -8.58 -2.52 14.28
N ASP A 19 -8.83 -1.32 14.84
CA ASP A 19 -7.81 -0.28 15.04
C ASP A 19 -6.72 -0.70 16.05
N VAL A 20 -7.09 -1.48 17.07
CA VAL A 20 -6.17 -2.05 18.05
C VAL A 20 -5.44 -3.25 17.44
N LEU A 21 -6.17 -4.12 16.75
CA LEU A 21 -5.62 -5.34 16.16
C LEU A 21 -4.53 -5.02 15.13
N VAL A 22 -4.78 -4.08 14.22
CA VAL A 22 -3.79 -3.70 13.19
C VAL A 22 -2.52 -3.14 13.83
N LYS A 23 -2.60 -2.38 14.93
CA LYS A 23 -1.41 -1.88 15.64
C LYS A 23 -0.57 -3.02 16.21
N VAL A 24 -1.21 -4.07 16.73
CA VAL A 24 -0.50 -5.27 17.20
C VAL A 24 0.21 -5.97 16.05
N LEU A 25 -0.47 -6.11 14.89
CA LEU A 25 0.12 -6.74 13.71
C LEU A 25 1.30 -5.94 13.15
N VAL A 26 1.14 -4.62 13.06
CA VAL A 26 2.20 -3.69 12.65
C VAL A 26 3.41 -3.78 13.59
N ALA A 27 3.21 -3.84 14.90
CA ALA A 27 4.31 -4.03 15.86
C ALA A 27 4.98 -5.41 15.69
N GLY A 28 4.21 -6.45 15.34
CA GLY A 28 4.75 -7.77 15.00
C GLY A 28 5.64 -7.74 13.76
N LEU A 29 5.25 -6.97 12.74
CA LEU A 29 6.05 -6.75 11.53
C LEU A 29 7.38 -6.03 11.83
N GLU A 30 7.43 -5.10 12.81
CA GLU A 30 8.70 -4.48 13.26
C GLU A 30 9.67 -5.50 13.82
N SER A 31 9.13 -6.56 14.39
CA SER A 31 9.89 -7.68 14.95
C SER A 31 10.12 -8.79 13.93
N ASN A 32 9.88 -8.55 12.63
CA ASN A 32 9.96 -9.52 11.53
C ASN A 32 9.14 -10.80 11.76
N SER A 33 7.97 -10.68 12.39
CA SER A 33 7.09 -11.82 12.62
C SER A 33 6.31 -12.20 11.37
N ILE A 34 6.65 -13.35 10.78
CA ILE A 34 5.93 -13.96 9.65
C ILE A 34 4.46 -14.24 9.99
N ILE A 35 4.17 -14.56 11.26
CA ILE A 35 2.77 -14.78 11.69
C ILE A 35 1.99 -13.46 11.65
N ALA A 36 2.60 -12.35 12.07
CA ALA A 36 1.95 -11.04 12.01
C ALA A 36 1.72 -10.60 10.56
N ASP A 37 2.65 -10.94 9.67
CA ASP A 37 2.57 -10.71 8.23
C ASP A 37 1.33 -11.38 7.62
N HIS A 38 1.19 -12.70 7.82
CA HIS A 38 0.02 -13.42 7.34
C HIS A 38 -1.29 -12.98 8.01
N LEU A 39 -1.27 -12.71 9.32
CA LEU A 39 -2.45 -12.19 10.00
C LEU A 39 -2.90 -10.85 9.43
N LEU A 40 -1.96 -9.98 9.00
CA LEU A 40 -2.29 -8.73 8.34
C LEU A 40 -2.93 -8.97 6.97
N GLU A 41 -2.41 -9.88 6.15
CA GLU A 41 -3.03 -10.25 4.87
C GLU A 41 -4.49 -10.68 5.06
N PHE A 42 -4.75 -11.55 6.05
CA PHE A 42 -6.09 -11.98 6.38
C PHE A 42 -6.98 -10.86 6.94
N GLN A 43 -6.41 -9.90 7.68
CA GLN A 43 -7.15 -8.71 8.12
C GLN A 43 -7.61 -7.86 6.93
N LEU A 44 -6.74 -7.67 5.92
CA LEU A 44 -7.09 -6.93 4.70
C LEU A 44 -8.20 -7.63 3.92
N LEU A 45 -8.09 -8.95 3.75
CA LEU A 45 -9.12 -9.77 3.09
C LEU A 45 -10.45 -9.72 3.87
N LYS A 46 -10.40 -9.73 5.21
CA LYS A 46 -11.60 -9.58 6.03
C LYS A 46 -12.28 -8.24 5.76
N TRP A 47 -11.53 -7.12 5.71
CA TRP A 47 -12.12 -5.82 5.42
C TRP A 47 -12.74 -5.75 4.02
N GLU A 48 -12.13 -6.38 3.04
CA GLU A 48 -12.69 -6.52 1.69
C GLU A 48 -14.00 -7.33 1.71
N ASN A 49 -14.02 -8.49 2.36
CA ASN A 49 -15.22 -9.31 2.52
C ASN A 49 -16.35 -8.60 3.30
N ASP A 50 -15.98 -7.75 4.27
CA ASP A 50 -16.92 -6.91 5.01
C ASP A 50 -17.41 -5.70 4.17
N GLY A 51 -16.91 -5.53 2.95
CA GLY A 51 -17.28 -4.45 2.03
C GLY A 51 -16.80 -3.06 2.46
N LYS A 52 -15.69 -2.96 3.22
CA LYS A 52 -15.17 -1.67 3.64
C LYS A 52 -14.60 -0.88 2.47
N THR A 53 -14.78 0.44 2.48
CA THR A 53 -14.12 1.33 1.51
C THR A 53 -12.73 1.75 1.97
N ALA A 54 -11.90 2.25 1.05
CA ALA A 54 -10.60 2.82 1.38
C ALA A 54 -10.71 3.95 2.41
N GLU A 55 -11.75 4.78 2.32
CA GLU A 55 -12.00 5.89 3.25
C GLU A 55 -12.40 5.36 4.62
N GLN A 56 -13.28 4.35 4.68
CA GLN A 56 -13.67 3.73 5.95
C GLN A 56 -12.48 3.12 6.67
N VAL A 57 -11.56 2.47 5.95
CA VAL A 57 -10.32 1.95 6.53
C VAL A 57 -9.37 3.09 6.92
N SER A 58 -9.26 4.17 6.14
CA SER A 58 -8.47 5.36 6.54
C SER A 58 -8.97 5.96 7.85
N THR A 59 -10.30 6.04 8.05
CA THR A 59 -10.90 6.51 9.30
C THR A 59 -10.67 5.53 10.45
N LEU A 60 -10.83 4.23 10.20
CA LEU A 60 -10.58 3.17 11.19
C LEU A 60 -9.14 3.22 11.70
N LEU A 61 -8.18 3.40 10.80
CA LEU A 61 -6.76 3.52 11.11
C LEU A 61 -6.36 4.89 11.66
N LYS A 62 -7.31 5.82 11.76
CA LYS A 62 -7.12 7.15 12.35
C LYS A 62 -6.06 7.99 11.63
N LEU A 63 -5.91 7.81 10.32
CA LEU A 63 -4.86 8.46 9.53
C LEU A 63 -5.05 9.98 9.37
N ASN A 64 -6.22 10.48 9.72
CA ASN A 64 -6.58 11.91 9.62
C ASN A 64 -6.67 12.58 11.00
N GLU A 65 -6.31 11.89 12.10
CA GLU A 65 -6.38 12.47 13.44
C GLU A 65 -5.20 13.42 13.72
N ALA A 66 -5.48 14.49 14.46
CA ALA A 66 -4.49 15.54 14.77
C ALA A 66 -3.34 15.08 15.68
N SER A 67 -3.53 13.97 16.41
CA SER A 67 -2.50 13.36 17.25
C SER A 67 -2.03 12.07 16.60
N PRO A 68 -0.93 12.08 15.82
CA PRO A 68 -0.48 10.90 15.12
C PRO A 68 -0.03 9.81 16.09
N ASP A 69 -0.42 8.57 15.81
CA ASP A 69 0.07 7.40 16.54
C ASP A 69 1.57 7.20 16.27
N LYS A 70 2.30 6.60 17.21
CA LYS A 70 3.72 6.26 17.00
C LYS A 70 3.94 5.32 15.80
N PHE A 71 2.92 4.56 15.43
CA PHE A 71 2.91 3.67 14.27
C PHE A 71 2.35 4.34 13.00
N MET A 72 2.13 5.66 12.95
CA MET A 72 1.42 6.34 11.84
C MET A 72 1.95 5.93 10.46
N ASN A 73 3.25 6.03 10.21
CA ASN A 73 3.85 5.68 8.91
C ASN A 73 3.47 4.25 8.46
N ARG A 74 3.35 3.33 9.42
CA ARG A 74 3.00 1.92 9.17
C ARG A 74 1.52 1.75 8.91
N LEU A 75 0.68 2.45 9.64
CA LEU A 75 -0.78 2.43 9.44
C LEU A 75 -1.13 3.05 8.08
N GLU A 76 -0.42 4.09 7.65
CA GLU A 76 -0.52 4.64 6.31
C GLU A 76 -0.16 3.60 5.23
N MET A 77 0.91 2.82 5.44
CA MET A 77 1.23 1.71 4.53
C MET A 77 0.15 0.63 4.48
N VAL A 78 -0.42 0.23 5.61
CA VAL A 78 -1.54 -0.74 5.65
C VAL A 78 -2.73 -0.23 4.83
N TRP A 79 -3.00 1.07 4.86
CA TRP A 79 -4.02 1.67 4.01
C TRP A 79 -3.67 1.60 2.51
N VAL A 80 -2.41 1.84 2.14
CA VAL A 80 -1.95 1.66 0.75
C VAL A 80 -2.15 0.21 0.29
N GLU A 81 -1.72 -0.76 1.09
CA GLU A 81 -1.95 -2.18 0.79
C GLU A 81 -3.43 -2.47 0.58
N TYR A 82 -4.29 -1.91 1.42
CA TYR A 82 -5.73 -2.11 1.32
C TYR A 82 -6.34 -1.51 0.05
N VAL A 83 -5.89 -0.32 -0.37
CA VAL A 83 -6.32 0.28 -1.64
C VAL A 83 -6.00 -0.68 -2.80
N TYR A 84 -4.81 -1.29 -2.81
CA TYR A 84 -4.45 -2.27 -3.84
C TYR A 84 -5.18 -3.60 -3.70
N VAL A 85 -5.57 -4.03 -2.49
CA VAL A 85 -6.48 -5.17 -2.32
C VAL A 85 -7.81 -4.89 -3.02
N LEU A 86 -8.41 -3.72 -2.79
CA LEU A 86 -9.68 -3.35 -3.44
C LEU A 86 -9.56 -3.35 -4.97
N ILE A 87 -8.48 -2.80 -5.52
CA ILE A 87 -8.23 -2.77 -6.96
C ILE A 87 -8.01 -4.19 -7.54
N ARG A 88 -7.27 -5.06 -6.83
CA ARG A 88 -7.03 -6.44 -7.28
C ARG A 88 -8.28 -7.30 -7.24
N SER A 89 -9.13 -7.11 -6.24
CA SER A 89 -10.42 -7.80 -6.10
C SER A 89 -11.44 -7.30 -7.11
N ASN A 90 -11.47 -6.00 -7.38
CA ASN A 90 -12.34 -5.39 -8.37
C ASN A 90 -11.59 -4.33 -9.19
N PRO A 91 -11.05 -4.72 -10.37
CA PRO A 91 -10.31 -3.81 -11.25
C PRO A 91 -11.08 -2.56 -11.69
N ASP A 92 -12.42 -2.60 -11.70
CA ASP A 92 -13.24 -1.43 -12.06
C ASP A 92 -13.12 -0.30 -11.03
N LEU A 93 -12.76 -0.62 -9.78
CA LEU A 93 -12.48 0.37 -8.74
C LEU A 93 -11.18 1.14 -9.00
N SER A 94 -10.31 0.67 -9.90
CA SER A 94 -9.02 1.30 -10.18
C SER A 94 -9.19 2.76 -10.60
N ASN A 95 -10.14 3.07 -11.50
CA ASN A 95 -10.39 4.45 -11.95
C ASN A 95 -11.07 5.31 -10.87
N VAL A 96 -11.82 4.69 -9.97
CA VAL A 96 -12.53 5.39 -8.89
C VAL A 96 -11.58 5.74 -7.74
N LEU A 97 -10.71 4.80 -7.37
CA LEU A 97 -9.81 4.93 -6.23
C LEU A 97 -8.54 5.71 -6.56
N MET A 98 -7.95 5.50 -7.74
CA MET A 98 -6.68 6.14 -8.14
C MET A 98 -6.89 7.53 -8.76
N THR A 99 -7.43 8.44 -7.96
CA THR A 99 -7.42 9.88 -8.28
C THR A 99 -6.01 10.46 -8.17
N ASP A 100 -5.77 11.66 -8.72
CA ASP A 100 -4.51 12.41 -8.54
C ASP A 100 -4.10 12.48 -7.06
N ALA A 101 -5.06 12.83 -6.20
CA ALA A 101 -4.86 12.93 -4.75
C ALA A 101 -4.46 11.58 -4.12
N THR A 102 -5.15 10.49 -4.49
CA THR A 102 -4.81 9.14 -4.00
C THR A 102 -3.42 8.72 -4.47
N MET A 103 -3.11 8.89 -5.77
CA MET A 103 -1.81 8.52 -6.32
C MET A 103 -0.67 9.31 -5.67
N ALA A 104 -0.86 10.62 -5.46
CA ALA A 104 0.11 11.46 -4.76
C ALA A 104 0.27 11.06 -3.28
N ARG A 105 -0.83 10.74 -2.60
CA ARG A 105 -0.80 10.24 -1.22
C ARG A 105 -0.02 8.93 -1.11
N ILE A 106 -0.29 7.97 -2.00
CA ILE A 106 0.45 6.69 -2.05
C ILE A 106 1.94 6.95 -2.29
N ALA A 107 2.30 7.81 -3.26
CA ALA A 107 3.70 8.12 -3.56
C ALA A 107 4.41 8.72 -2.35
N LYS A 108 3.74 9.65 -1.66
CA LYS A 108 4.27 10.26 -0.45
C LYS A 108 4.52 9.22 0.65
N ILE A 109 3.56 8.32 0.89
CA ILE A 109 3.68 7.27 1.91
C ILE A 109 4.86 6.34 1.59
N LEU A 110 4.93 5.85 0.35
CA LEU A 110 5.94 4.87 -0.05
C LEU A 110 7.34 5.46 -0.13
N ASP A 111 7.51 6.67 -0.66
CA ASP A 111 8.84 7.31 -0.79
C ASP A 111 9.31 8.07 0.45
N SER A 112 8.47 8.16 1.49
CA SER A 112 8.91 8.60 2.83
C SER A 112 9.59 7.47 3.63
N ALA A 113 9.42 6.22 3.22
CA ALA A 113 10.05 5.09 3.88
C ALA A 113 11.57 5.01 3.56
N PRO A 114 12.42 4.58 4.53
CA PRO A 114 13.86 4.44 4.29
C PRO A 114 14.14 3.48 3.14
N ALA A 115 15.01 3.89 2.22
CA ALA A 115 15.33 3.11 1.01
C ALA A 115 16.15 1.85 1.29
N ASP A 116 16.79 1.77 2.45
CA ASP A 116 17.66 0.69 2.92
C ASP A 116 17.03 -0.16 4.04
N ASP A 117 15.71 -0.04 4.25
CA ASP A 117 14.99 -0.88 5.19
C ASP A 117 14.95 -2.33 4.68
N MET A 118 15.73 -3.22 5.31
CA MET A 118 15.79 -4.65 4.99
C MET A 118 14.79 -5.50 5.80
N THR A 119 13.87 -4.88 6.56
CA THR A 119 12.81 -5.62 7.27
C THR A 119 11.73 -6.09 6.29
N LEU A 120 10.82 -6.96 6.75
CA LEU A 120 9.64 -7.35 5.96
C LEU A 120 8.82 -6.13 5.50
N LEU A 121 8.82 -5.04 6.28
CA LEU A 121 8.17 -3.81 5.89
C LEU A 121 8.84 -3.19 4.65
N GLY A 122 10.17 -3.12 4.62
CA GLY A 122 10.89 -2.53 3.49
C GLY A 122 10.69 -3.30 2.19
N VAL A 123 10.61 -4.64 2.27
CA VAL A 123 10.24 -5.47 1.11
C VAL A 123 8.84 -5.11 0.59
N ARG A 124 7.84 -5.02 1.48
CA ARG A 124 6.48 -4.62 1.13
C ARG A 124 6.43 -3.20 0.53
N VAL A 125 7.19 -2.24 1.07
CA VAL A 125 7.28 -0.89 0.47
C VAL A 125 7.72 -0.99 -0.99
N GLN A 126 8.74 -1.78 -1.27
CA GLN A 126 9.27 -1.87 -2.63
C GLN A 126 8.27 -2.52 -3.60
N GLU A 127 7.62 -3.61 -3.20
CA GLU A 127 6.56 -4.23 -4.00
C GLU A 127 5.42 -3.25 -4.30
N LEU A 128 5.04 -2.43 -3.32
CA LEU A 128 4.00 -1.41 -3.48
C LEU A 128 4.44 -0.24 -4.37
N ARG A 129 5.74 0.10 -4.41
CA ARG A 129 6.29 1.09 -5.35
C ARG A 129 6.22 0.59 -6.78
N ASP A 130 6.55 -0.68 -6.99
CA ASP A 130 6.48 -1.30 -8.33
C ASP A 130 5.04 -1.40 -8.83
N GLU A 131 4.10 -1.75 -7.94
CA GLU A 131 2.67 -1.70 -8.24
C GLU A 131 2.20 -0.26 -8.54
N GLN A 132 2.64 0.74 -7.77
CA GLN A 132 2.35 2.15 -8.05
C GLN A 132 2.79 2.56 -9.46
N TYR A 133 4.04 2.28 -9.83
CA TYR A 133 4.56 2.64 -11.14
C TYR A 133 3.86 1.89 -12.26
N THR A 134 3.46 0.64 -12.02
CA THR A 134 2.61 -0.13 -12.94
C THR A 134 1.26 0.56 -13.16
N GLN A 135 0.61 1.04 -12.09
CA GLN A 135 -0.66 1.79 -12.20
C GLN A 135 -0.50 3.12 -12.94
N TRP A 136 0.66 3.77 -12.81
CA TRP A 136 0.99 5.00 -13.55
C TRP A 136 1.18 4.73 -15.04
N ILE A 137 1.88 3.65 -15.41
CA ILE A 137 2.06 3.23 -16.80
C ILE A 137 0.70 2.90 -17.44
N GLN A 138 -0.16 2.14 -16.74
CA GLN A 138 -1.50 1.78 -17.23
C GLN A 138 -2.41 3.00 -17.48
N ARG A 139 -2.06 4.16 -16.92
CA ARG A 139 -2.78 5.44 -17.06
C ARG A 139 -2.05 6.44 -17.96
N ASP A 140 -1.02 6.00 -18.68
CA ASP A 140 -0.19 6.85 -19.53
C ASP A 140 0.43 8.05 -18.77
N ILE A 141 0.68 7.88 -17.46
CA ILE A 141 1.32 8.91 -16.65
C ILE A 141 2.80 8.96 -16.98
N THR A 142 3.22 10.01 -17.67
CA THR A 142 4.62 10.28 -17.97
C THR A 142 5.37 10.82 -16.75
N LEU A 143 6.72 10.87 -16.80
CA LEU A 143 7.54 11.52 -15.78
C LEU A 143 7.19 13.01 -15.58
N GLU A 144 6.64 13.66 -16.61
CA GLU A 144 6.21 15.06 -16.52
C GLU A 144 4.81 15.16 -15.92
N ASN A 145 3.87 14.32 -16.35
CA ASN A 145 2.53 14.26 -15.77
C ASN A 145 2.57 13.91 -14.28
N ALA A 146 3.42 12.94 -13.88
CA ALA A 146 3.66 12.60 -12.49
C ALA A 146 4.18 13.81 -11.69
N LYS A 147 5.14 14.56 -12.24
CA LYS A 147 5.67 15.77 -11.60
C LYS A 147 4.55 16.81 -11.37
N VAL A 148 3.76 17.08 -12.40
CA VAL A 148 2.66 18.07 -12.35
C VAL A 148 1.61 17.65 -11.33
N MET A 149 1.20 16.38 -11.35
CA MET A 149 0.27 15.80 -10.38
C MET A 149 0.79 15.95 -8.95
N LEU A 150 2.03 15.54 -8.69
CA LEU A 150 2.62 15.60 -7.34
C LEU A 150 2.76 17.04 -6.83
N LEU A 151 3.15 18.00 -7.69
CA LEU A 151 3.22 19.42 -7.33
C LEU A 151 1.83 19.98 -6.97
N LYS A 152 0.82 19.65 -7.77
CA LYS A 152 -0.57 20.08 -7.55
C LYS A 152 -1.12 19.56 -6.22
N GLU A 153 -0.78 18.33 -5.86
CA GLU A 153 -1.20 17.70 -4.60
C GLU A 153 -0.28 18.06 -3.40
N GLY A 154 0.65 19.02 -3.57
CA GLY A 154 1.45 19.57 -2.47
C GLY A 154 2.59 18.67 -1.98
N VAL A 155 3.06 17.73 -2.80
CA VAL A 155 4.26 16.95 -2.50
C VAL A 155 5.49 17.84 -2.68
N ASP A 156 6.45 17.75 -1.76
CA ASP A 156 7.64 18.61 -1.79
C ASP A 156 8.58 18.26 -2.95
N GLU A 157 9.29 19.26 -3.48
CA GLU A 157 10.16 19.08 -4.66
C GLU A 157 11.27 18.04 -4.46
N LYS A 158 11.79 17.90 -3.23
CA LYS A 158 12.84 16.94 -2.92
C LYS A 158 12.29 15.52 -3.05
N LEU A 159 11.14 15.26 -2.46
CA LEU A 159 10.46 13.97 -2.57
C LEU A 159 10.02 13.67 -4.00
N ILE A 160 9.51 14.67 -4.74
CA ILE A 160 9.21 14.54 -6.17
C ILE A 160 10.44 14.10 -6.97
N LYS A 161 11.62 14.65 -6.67
CA LYS A 161 12.86 14.24 -7.33
C LYS A 161 13.21 12.77 -7.03
N THR A 162 13.00 12.31 -5.80
CA THR A 162 13.18 10.91 -5.40
C THR A 162 12.22 10.01 -6.16
N ILE A 163 10.92 10.28 -6.07
CA ILE A 163 9.84 9.53 -6.76
C ILE A 163 10.11 9.43 -8.26
N ARG A 164 10.44 10.56 -8.92
CA ARG A 164 10.70 10.55 -10.37
C ARG A 164 11.94 9.76 -10.75
N SER A 165 12.98 9.78 -9.91
CA SER A 165 14.17 8.94 -10.13
C SER A 165 13.81 7.46 -10.03
N GLY A 166 13.03 7.07 -9.01
CA GLY A 166 12.50 5.71 -8.86
C GLY A 166 11.68 5.28 -10.06
N TYR A 167 10.72 6.11 -10.48
CA TYR A 167 9.89 5.82 -11.65
C TYR A 167 10.70 5.72 -12.94
N ALA A 168 11.70 6.58 -13.14
CA ALA A 168 12.59 6.51 -14.30
C ALA A 168 13.46 5.25 -14.31
N ASN A 169 13.87 4.73 -13.14
CA ASN A 169 14.58 3.46 -13.03
C ASN A 169 13.66 2.29 -13.41
N PHE A 170 12.47 2.25 -12.81
CA PHE A 170 11.46 1.23 -13.10
C PHE A 170 11.08 1.19 -14.59
N LEU A 171 10.87 2.35 -15.23
CA LEU A 171 10.61 2.46 -16.66
C LEU A 171 11.77 1.95 -17.52
N ARG A 172 13.02 2.07 -17.06
CA ARG A 172 14.17 1.52 -17.79
C ARG A 172 14.14 0.01 -17.69
N GLU A 173 14.06 -0.54 -16.49
CA GLU A 173 14.05 -1.99 -16.24
C GLU A 173 12.91 -2.69 -17.00
N THR A 174 11.69 -2.18 -16.89
CA THR A 174 10.51 -2.73 -17.60
C THR A 174 10.55 -2.59 -19.12
N ARG A 175 11.35 -1.68 -19.69
CA ARG A 175 11.57 -1.59 -21.14
C ARG A 175 12.65 -2.56 -21.63
N TYR A 176 13.54 -3.01 -20.74
CA TYR A 176 14.55 -4.03 -21.06
C TYR A 176 14.00 -5.45 -20.92
N GLU A 177 12.95 -5.66 -20.12
CA GLU A 177 12.15 -6.87 -20.12
C GLU A 177 11.04 -6.78 -21.19
N ASP A 178 11.25 -7.40 -22.36
CA ASP A 178 10.16 -7.70 -23.32
C ASP A 178 8.98 -8.29 -22.51
N PRO A 179 7.74 -7.75 -22.59
CA PRO A 179 6.66 -8.15 -21.67
C PRO A 179 6.34 -9.62 -21.86
N LEU A 180 6.93 -10.47 -21.00
CA LEU A 180 6.61 -11.88 -20.95
C LEU A 180 5.10 -12.00 -20.70
N PRO A 181 4.43 -12.90 -21.43
CA PRO A 181 2.99 -12.95 -21.50
C PRO A 181 2.42 -13.12 -20.10
N ARG A 182 1.52 -12.20 -19.74
CA ARG A 182 0.68 -12.22 -18.53
C ARG A 182 0.43 -13.67 -18.10
N LEU A 183 1.13 -14.12 -17.05
CA LEU A 183 0.88 -15.44 -16.50
C LEU A 183 -0.57 -15.45 -16.02
N ARG A 184 -1.38 -16.24 -16.73
CA ARG A 184 -2.72 -16.60 -16.27
C ARG A 184 -2.58 -17.19 -14.88
N ARG A 185 -3.43 -16.70 -13.97
CA ARG A 185 -3.72 -17.31 -12.68
C ARG A 185 -3.87 -18.84 -12.85
N VAL A 186 -3.19 -19.58 -11.97
CA VAL A 186 -3.62 -20.92 -11.54
C VAL A 186 -4.19 -20.76 -10.15
#